data_AF-A0A6G3LK16-F1
#
_entry.id   AF-A0A6G3LK16-F1
#
_cell.length_a   1.000
_cell.length_b   1.000
_cell.length_c   1.000
_cell.angle_alpha   90.00
_cell.angle_beta   90.00
_cell.angle_gamma   90.00
#
_symmetry.space_group_name_H-M   'P 1'
#
loop_
_entity.id
_entity.type
_entity.pdbx_description
1 polymer ?
#
loop_
_entity_poly.entity_id
_entity_poly.type
_entity_poly.pdbx_seq_one_letter_code
_entity_poly.pdbx_strand_id
1 'polypeptide(L)'
;MAADSSKTVVNASREIGRLKGNLKRLWELSKQSPLDRNNCKEVLLEIRKSFRLLLAYIQDIILESLEKLEPTEYTLFTIIIGKTPEEWVKEIFRMPNIYESDISMIISFLDHPEYYKDEDIKDKIVSLVENLEVSISKLERRLSLKQGIAKISEFLSTFPQFTENWSIAVCYLTAMEIAVKNKLKELGLKPTGEFKKDYETLLANLKDKGIEVSELEKQLPKILWDIRNKVIHEGYSPSFEELEIITKYIEKLLALLTSSK
;
A
#
# COMPACT_ATOMS: atom_id res chain seq x y z
N MET A 1 13.23 -4.58 -24.29
CA MET A 1 11.78 -4.28 -24.43
C MET A 1 11.18 -4.31 -23.04
N ALA A 2 11.08 -3.15 -22.38
CA ALA A 2 10.39 -3.07 -21.09
C ALA A 2 8.88 -3.14 -21.38
N ALA A 3 8.26 -4.28 -21.09
CA ALA A 3 6.81 -4.32 -20.98
C ALA A 3 6.41 -3.31 -19.88
N ASP A 4 5.36 -2.57 -20.16
CA ASP A 4 4.87 -1.44 -19.36
C ASP A 4 4.30 -1.98 -18.03
N SER A 5 5.16 -2.12 -17.02
CA SER A 5 4.82 -2.66 -15.69
C SER A 5 3.63 -1.92 -15.05
N SER A 6 3.43 -0.64 -15.41
CA SER A 6 2.26 0.16 -15.06
C SER A 6 0.96 -0.48 -15.60
N LYS A 7 0.96 -0.91 -16.86
CA LYS A 7 -0.19 -1.57 -17.49
C LYS A 7 -0.56 -2.89 -16.81
N THR A 8 0.42 -3.69 -16.40
CA THR A 8 0.19 -4.97 -15.69
C THR A 8 -0.42 -4.74 -14.31
N VAL A 9 0.06 -3.73 -13.57
CA VAL A 9 -0.52 -3.33 -12.26
C VAL A 9 -1.96 -2.81 -12.40
N VAL A 10 -2.23 -2.01 -13.43
CA VAL A 10 -3.59 -1.53 -13.75
C VAL A 10 -4.53 -2.68 -14.08
N ASN A 11 -4.07 -3.65 -14.86
CA ASN A 11 -4.86 -4.85 -15.20
C ASN A 11 -5.15 -5.72 -13.98
N ALA A 12 -4.15 -5.95 -13.11
CA ALA A 12 -4.35 -6.66 -11.85
C ALA A 12 -5.39 -5.96 -10.95
N SER A 13 -5.31 -4.64 -10.84
CA SER A 13 -6.27 -3.84 -10.07
C SER A 13 -7.69 -3.94 -10.63
N ARG A 14 -7.83 -3.98 -11.96
CA ARG A 14 -9.13 -4.18 -12.63
C ARG A 14 -9.73 -5.54 -12.32
N GLU A 15 -8.94 -6.61 -12.35
CA GLU A 15 -9.42 -7.96 -12.04
C GLU A 15 -9.81 -8.11 -10.56
N ILE A 16 -9.11 -7.45 -9.63
CA ILE A 16 -9.52 -7.38 -8.21
C ILE A 16 -10.90 -6.73 -8.09
N GLY A 17 -11.14 -5.62 -8.81
CA GLY A 17 -12.45 -4.97 -8.84
C GLY A 17 -13.56 -5.88 -9.38
N ARG A 18 -13.28 -6.61 -10.46
CA ARG A 18 -14.21 -7.61 -11.03
C ARG A 18 -14.53 -8.72 -10.04
N LEU A 19 -13.50 -9.29 -9.39
CA LEU A 19 -13.68 -10.34 -8.38
C LEU A 19 -14.57 -9.85 -7.24
N LYS A 20 -14.32 -8.66 -6.68
CA LYS A 20 -15.17 -8.08 -5.62
C LYS A 20 -16.62 -7.90 -6.07
N GLY A 21 -16.82 -7.39 -7.28
CA GLY A 21 -18.16 -7.23 -7.85
C GLY A 21 -18.90 -8.58 -7.98
N ASN A 22 -18.20 -9.60 -8.46
CA ASN A 22 -18.78 -10.93 -8.65
C ASN A 22 -18.99 -11.68 -7.33
N LEU A 23 -18.13 -11.52 -6.34
CA LEU A 23 -18.34 -12.06 -4.99
C LEU A 23 -19.58 -11.44 -4.35
N LYS A 24 -19.74 -10.12 -4.45
CA LYS A 24 -20.96 -9.44 -4.00
C LYS A 24 -22.20 -9.96 -4.73
N ARG A 25 -22.15 -10.15 -6.05
CA ARG A 25 -23.27 -10.71 -6.82
C ARG A 25 -23.59 -12.13 -6.37
N LEU A 26 -22.58 -12.97 -6.17
CA LEU A 26 -22.74 -14.34 -5.70
C LEU A 26 -23.35 -14.40 -4.29
N TRP A 27 -22.93 -13.49 -3.40
CA TRP A 27 -23.51 -13.32 -2.07
C TRP A 27 -24.99 -12.93 -2.10
N GLU A 28 -25.40 -12.04 -3.01
CA GLU A 28 -26.82 -11.70 -3.13
C GLU A 28 -27.64 -12.85 -3.73
N LEU A 29 -27.08 -13.62 -4.67
CA LEU A 29 -27.72 -14.80 -5.23
C LEU A 29 -27.94 -15.90 -4.16
N SER A 30 -27.00 -16.10 -3.23
CA SER A 30 -27.14 -17.11 -2.18
C SER A 30 -28.28 -16.82 -1.20
N LYS A 31 -28.76 -15.57 -1.11
CA LYS A 31 -29.89 -15.21 -0.25
C LYS A 31 -31.27 -15.51 -0.86
N GLN A 32 -31.34 -15.82 -2.15
CA GLN A 32 -32.60 -16.04 -2.85
C GLN A 32 -33.22 -17.40 -2.50
N SER A 33 -34.56 -17.48 -2.51
CA SER A 33 -35.31 -18.72 -2.29
C SER A 33 -36.46 -18.80 -3.31
N PRO A 34 -36.44 -19.75 -4.27
CA PRO A 34 -35.41 -20.79 -4.47
C PRO A 34 -34.07 -20.22 -4.95
N LEU A 35 -32.99 -21.01 -4.84
CA LEU A 35 -31.67 -20.61 -5.30
C LEU A 35 -31.64 -20.54 -6.84
N ASP A 36 -31.19 -19.41 -7.39
CA ASP A 36 -30.97 -19.29 -8.83
C ASP A 36 -29.65 -19.98 -9.23
N ARG A 37 -29.74 -21.29 -9.47
CA ARG A 37 -28.58 -22.16 -9.72
C ARG A 37 -27.80 -21.77 -10.98
N ASN A 38 -28.50 -21.37 -12.04
CA ASN A 38 -27.88 -21.00 -13.30
C ASN A 38 -27.06 -19.72 -13.15
N ASN A 39 -27.62 -18.69 -12.52
CA ASN A 39 -26.90 -17.45 -12.26
C ASN A 39 -25.72 -17.66 -11.30
N CYS A 40 -25.87 -18.49 -10.27
CA CYS A 40 -24.75 -18.87 -9.39
C CYS A 40 -23.60 -19.51 -10.17
N LYS A 41 -23.90 -20.43 -11.08
CA LYS A 41 -22.91 -21.11 -11.93
C LYS A 41 -22.17 -20.14 -12.85
N GLU A 42 -22.89 -19.24 -13.51
CA GLU A 42 -22.28 -18.21 -14.36
C GLU A 42 -21.32 -17.32 -13.57
N VAL A 43 -21.74 -16.82 -12.41
CA VAL A 43 -20.90 -15.96 -11.57
C VAL A 43 -19.66 -16.71 -11.05
N LEU A 44 -19.79 -17.98 -10.66
CA LEU A 44 -18.66 -18.82 -10.27
C LEU A 44 -17.64 -19.01 -11.40
N LEU A 45 -18.09 -19.18 -12.64
CA LEU A 45 -17.21 -19.26 -13.81
C LEU A 45 -16.49 -17.94 -14.08
N GLU A 46 -17.17 -16.80 -13.92
CA GLU A 46 -16.56 -15.48 -14.04
C GLU A 46 -15.53 -15.21 -12.94
N ILE A 47 -15.82 -15.61 -11.69
CA ILE A 47 -14.87 -15.55 -10.57
C ILE A 47 -13.63 -16.38 -10.91
N ARG A 48 -13.81 -17.62 -11.37
CA ARG A 48 -12.70 -18.50 -11.77
C ARG A 48 -11.83 -17.87 -12.85
N LYS A 49 -12.45 -17.29 -13.89
CA LYS A 49 -11.74 -16.62 -14.99
C LYS A 49 -10.95 -15.41 -14.47
N SER A 50 -11.58 -14.55 -13.68
CA SER A 50 -10.95 -13.34 -13.14
C SER A 50 -9.79 -13.68 -12.20
N PHE A 51 -9.93 -14.74 -11.40
CA PHE A 51 -8.87 -15.22 -10.51
C PHE A 51 -7.64 -15.72 -11.28
N ARG A 52 -7.85 -16.50 -12.35
CA ARG A 52 -6.76 -16.96 -13.23
C ARG A 52 -6.03 -15.80 -13.90
N LEU A 53 -6.76 -14.81 -14.40
CA LEU A 53 -6.17 -13.61 -15.00
C LEU A 53 -5.37 -12.80 -13.98
N LEU A 54 -5.93 -12.60 -12.79
CA LEU A 54 -5.24 -11.90 -11.69
C LEU A 54 -3.91 -12.57 -11.34
N LEU A 55 -3.89 -13.90 -11.26
CA LEU A 55 -2.67 -14.65 -10.98
C LEU A 55 -1.63 -14.54 -12.09
N ALA A 56 -2.06 -14.55 -13.35
CA ALA A 56 -1.15 -14.31 -14.47
C ALA A 56 -0.51 -12.91 -14.38
N TYR A 57 -1.29 -11.86 -14.11
CA TYR A 57 -0.73 -10.52 -13.93
C TYR A 57 0.21 -10.42 -12.73
N ILE A 58 -0.13 -11.08 -11.62
CA ILE A 58 0.76 -11.12 -10.45
C ILE A 58 2.05 -11.84 -10.80
N GLN A 59 1.98 -12.95 -11.55
CA GLN A 59 3.17 -13.66 -12.02
C GLN A 59 4.09 -12.76 -12.82
N ASP A 60 3.54 -12.04 -13.78
CA ASP A 60 4.30 -11.11 -14.60
C ASP A 60 4.94 -10.01 -13.74
N ILE A 61 4.17 -9.40 -12.82
CA ILE A 61 4.69 -8.37 -11.89
C ILE A 61 5.84 -8.91 -11.06
N ILE A 62 5.71 -10.14 -10.54
CA ILE A 62 6.72 -10.70 -9.66
C ILE A 62 7.96 -11.09 -10.45
N LEU A 63 7.84 -11.81 -11.57
CA LEU A 63 8.97 -12.19 -12.41
C LEU A 63 9.76 -10.96 -12.88
N GLU A 64 9.07 -9.92 -13.37
CA GLU A 64 9.71 -8.66 -13.75
C GLU A 64 10.42 -7.96 -12.58
N SER A 65 9.86 -8.07 -11.38
CA SER A 65 10.49 -7.48 -10.18
C SER A 65 11.72 -8.29 -9.76
N LEU A 66 11.64 -9.62 -9.77
CA LEU A 66 12.73 -10.51 -9.36
C LEU A 66 13.95 -10.40 -10.27
N GLU A 67 13.74 -10.30 -11.59
CA GLU A 67 14.82 -10.16 -12.56
C GLU A 67 15.62 -8.86 -12.39
N LYS A 68 15.05 -7.87 -11.69
CA LYS A 68 15.63 -6.53 -11.50
C LYS A 68 16.16 -6.28 -10.09
N LEU A 69 15.98 -7.22 -9.15
CA LEU A 69 16.40 -7.02 -7.77
C LEU A 69 17.92 -7.10 -7.66
N GLU A 70 18.54 -6.03 -7.18
CA GLU A 70 19.93 -6.06 -6.74
C GLU A 70 20.07 -6.93 -5.47
N PRO A 71 21.24 -7.55 -5.19
CA PRO A 71 21.43 -8.46 -4.05
C PRO A 71 21.06 -7.84 -2.69
N THR A 72 21.27 -6.53 -2.53
CA THR A 72 20.88 -5.75 -1.35
C THR A 72 19.36 -5.63 -1.21
N GLU A 73 18.64 -5.41 -2.30
CA GLU A 73 17.18 -5.33 -2.31
C GLU A 73 16.53 -6.68 -2.04
N TYR A 74 17.12 -7.76 -2.56
CA TYR A 74 16.72 -9.13 -2.26
C TYR A 74 16.83 -9.45 -0.76
N THR A 75 17.92 -8.99 -0.13
CA THR A 75 18.16 -9.16 1.31
C THR A 75 17.14 -8.36 2.13
N LEU A 76 16.88 -7.10 1.76
CA LEU A 76 15.86 -6.27 2.41
C LEU A 76 14.46 -6.84 2.26
N PHE A 77 14.09 -7.35 1.08
CA PHE A 77 12.83 -8.05 0.86
C PHE A 77 12.69 -9.23 1.83
N THR A 78 13.74 -10.05 1.96
CA THR A 78 13.73 -11.23 2.83
C THR A 78 13.57 -10.85 4.30
N ILE A 79 14.24 -9.78 4.75
CA ILE A 79 14.13 -9.29 6.13
C ILE A 79 12.72 -8.71 6.42
N ILE A 80 12.16 -7.93 5.49
CA ILE A 80 10.87 -7.25 5.67
C ILE A 80 9.70 -8.22 5.56
N ILE A 81 9.72 -9.09 4.56
CA ILE A 81 8.64 -10.05 4.29
C ILE A 81 8.80 -11.31 5.15
N GLY A 82 9.98 -11.55 5.71
CA GLY A 82 10.32 -12.74 6.48
C GLY A 82 10.35 -14.02 5.64
N LYS A 83 10.45 -13.89 4.32
CA LYS A 83 10.45 -14.99 3.34
C LYS A 83 11.30 -14.61 2.15
N THR A 84 11.95 -15.58 1.52
CA THR A 84 12.62 -15.29 0.25
C THR A 84 11.57 -14.95 -0.81
N PRO A 85 11.94 -14.18 -1.84
CA PRO A 85 11.02 -13.88 -2.92
C PRO A 85 10.44 -15.13 -3.61
N GLU A 86 11.20 -16.22 -3.73
CA GLU A 86 10.75 -17.51 -4.29
C GLU A 86 9.77 -18.22 -3.37
N GLU A 87 9.95 -18.15 -2.05
CA GLU A 87 8.99 -18.69 -1.07
C GLU A 87 7.67 -17.93 -1.12
N TRP A 88 7.75 -16.60 -1.23
CA TRP A 88 6.60 -15.73 -1.34
C TRP A 88 5.84 -15.96 -2.66
N VAL A 89 6.56 -16.12 -3.78
CA VAL A 89 6.04 -16.60 -5.07
C VAL A 89 5.29 -17.91 -4.87
N LYS A 90 5.93 -18.93 -4.29
CA LYS A 90 5.32 -20.25 -4.08
C LYS A 90 4.04 -20.17 -3.25
N GLU A 91 3.96 -19.29 -2.25
CA GLU A 91 2.75 -19.08 -1.46
C GLU A 91 1.62 -18.48 -2.30
N ILE A 92 1.91 -17.44 -3.10
CA ILE A 92 0.93 -16.82 -3.99
C ILE A 92 0.41 -17.83 -5.01
N PHE A 93 1.30 -18.63 -5.60
CA PHE A 93 0.94 -19.65 -6.58
C PHE A 93 0.30 -20.90 -5.98
N ARG A 94 0.23 -21.04 -4.64
CA ARG A 94 -0.56 -22.08 -3.97
C ARG A 94 -2.03 -21.68 -3.78
N MET A 95 -2.35 -20.39 -3.74
CA MET A 95 -3.74 -19.91 -3.67
C MET A 95 -4.67 -20.43 -4.78
N PRO A 96 -4.28 -20.49 -6.08
CA PRO A 96 -5.15 -21.00 -7.15
C PRO A 96 -5.70 -22.40 -6.92
N ASN A 97 -4.86 -23.31 -6.45
CA ASN A 97 -5.28 -24.71 -6.31
C ASN A 97 -6.36 -24.91 -5.25
N ILE A 98 -6.41 -24.03 -4.25
CA ILE A 98 -7.39 -24.11 -3.15
C ILE A 98 -8.76 -23.64 -3.64
N TYR A 99 -8.82 -22.50 -4.33
CA TYR A 99 -10.11 -21.92 -4.75
C TYR A 99 -10.67 -22.55 -6.03
N GLU A 100 -9.82 -23.08 -6.91
CA GLU A 100 -10.31 -23.80 -8.09
C GLU A 100 -11.05 -25.08 -7.75
N SER A 101 -10.59 -25.82 -6.73
CA SER A 101 -11.31 -27.02 -6.28
C SER A 101 -12.66 -26.66 -5.68
N ASP A 102 -12.72 -25.64 -4.83
CA ASP A 102 -13.96 -25.21 -4.18
C ASP A 102 -15.00 -24.72 -5.19
N ILE A 103 -14.57 -23.89 -6.15
CA ILE A 103 -15.44 -23.42 -7.23
C ILE A 103 -15.95 -24.60 -8.07
N SER A 104 -15.08 -25.55 -8.42
CA SER A 104 -15.48 -26.71 -9.23
C SER A 104 -16.47 -27.61 -8.49
N MET A 105 -16.24 -27.82 -7.19
CA MET A 105 -17.14 -28.58 -6.32
C MET A 105 -18.53 -27.93 -6.26
N ILE A 106 -18.60 -26.61 -6.03
CA ILE A 106 -19.88 -25.90 -5.95
C ILE A 106 -20.61 -25.94 -7.30
N ILE A 107 -19.90 -25.77 -8.42
CA ILE A 107 -20.49 -25.91 -9.77
C ILE A 107 -21.09 -27.32 -9.95
N SER A 108 -20.38 -28.37 -9.52
CA SER A 108 -20.92 -29.74 -9.57
C SER A 108 -22.19 -29.89 -8.73
N PHE A 109 -22.29 -29.25 -7.57
CA PHE A 109 -23.50 -29.32 -6.73
C PHE A 109 -24.68 -28.59 -7.38
N LEU A 110 -24.41 -27.48 -8.06
CA LEU A 110 -25.42 -26.73 -8.80
C LEU A 110 -26.02 -27.55 -9.95
N ASP A 111 -25.20 -28.34 -10.63
CA ASP A 111 -25.59 -29.19 -11.77
C ASP A 111 -26.42 -30.43 -11.40
N HIS A 112 -26.45 -30.79 -10.11
CA HIS A 112 -27.11 -31.99 -9.60
C HIS A 112 -28.19 -31.69 -8.54
N PRO A 113 -29.30 -31.01 -8.92
CA PRO A 113 -30.39 -30.66 -8.00
C PRO A 113 -31.07 -31.86 -7.35
N GLU A 114 -30.96 -33.05 -7.93
CA GLU A 114 -31.47 -34.30 -7.40
C GLU A 114 -30.73 -34.79 -6.14
N TYR A 115 -29.49 -34.33 -5.92
CA TYR A 115 -28.63 -34.80 -4.81
C TYR A 115 -28.33 -33.72 -3.76
N TYR A 116 -28.41 -32.44 -4.12
CA TYR A 116 -27.99 -31.35 -3.24
C TYR A 116 -29.11 -30.33 -3.02
N LYS A 117 -29.43 -30.06 -1.75
CA LYS A 117 -30.43 -29.07 -1.37
C LYS A 117 -29.87 -27.65 -1.51
N ASP A 118 -30.76 -26.69 -1.75
CA ASP A 118 -30.37 -25.29 -1.91
C ASP A 118 -29.66 -24.75 -0.66
N GLU A 119 -30.08 -25.14 0.54
CA GLU A 119 -29.46 -24.73 1.81
C GLU A 119 -27.98 -25.17 1.88
N ASP A 120 -27.69 -26.42 1.54
CA ASP A 120 -26.31 -26.96 1.57
C ASP A 120 -25.40 -26.21 0.58
N ILE A 121 -25.94 -25.87 -0.59
CA ILE A 121 -25.21 -25.13 -1.62
C ILE A 121 -24.95 -23.69 -1.17
N LYS A 122 -25.96 -23.04 -0.56
CA LYS A 122 -25.84 -21.68 -0.02
C LYS A 122 -24.73 -21.58 1.02
N ASP A 123 -24.64 -22.52 1.94
CA ASP A 123 -23.59 -22.56 2.97
C ASP A 123 -22.19 -22.66 2.35
N LYS A 124 -22.04 -23.48 1.29
CA LYS A 124 -20.78 -23.59 0.56
C LYS A 124 -20.43 -22.31 -0.19
N ILE A 125 -21.41 -21.66 -0.82
CA ILE A 125 -21.23 -20.38 -1.50
C ILE A 125 -20.81 -19.30 -0.50
N VAL A 126 -21.49 -19.20 0.64
CA VAL A 126 -21.17 -18.24 1.72
C VAL A 126 -19.73 -18.43 2.19
N SER A 127 -19.34 -19.66 2.49
CA SER A 127 -17.97 -19.97 2.92
C SER A 127 -16.92 -19.63 1.85
N LEU A 128 -17.20 -19.93 0.58
CA LEU A 128 -16.30 -19.56 -0.52
C LEU A 128 -16.16 -18.04 -0.62
N VAL A 129 -17.26 -17.30 -0.55
CA VAL A 129 -17.26 -15.83 -0.64
C VAL A 129 -16.42 -15.22 0.48
N GLU A 130 -16.66 -15.60 1.73
CA GLU A 130 -15.91 -15.09 2.88
C GLU A 130 -14.41 -15.38 2.76
N ASN A 131 -14.06 -16.61 2.39
CA ASN A 131 -12.66 -17.01 2.23
C ASN A 131 -11.97 -16.25 1.09
N LEU A 132 -12.65 -16.05 -0.04
CA LEU A 132 -12.12 -15.29 -1.16
C LEU A 132 -12.00 -13.79 -0.84
N GLU A 133 -12.96 -13.20 -0.14
CA GLU A 133 -12.90 -11.80 0.28
C GLU A 133 -11.70 -11.53 1.19
N VAL A 134 -11.44 -12.42 2.16
CA VAL A 134 -10.27 -12.33 3.04
C VAL A 134 -8.98 -12.40 2.23
N SER A 135 -8.88 -13.35 1.29
CA SER A 135 -7.68 -13.53 0.48
C SER A 135 -7.46 -12.40 -0.52
N ILE A 136 -8.50 -11.92 -1.17
CA ILE A 136 -8.44 -10.74 -2.05
C ILE A 136 -8.06 -9.51 -1.24
N SER A 137 -8.58 -9.33 -0.03
CA SER A 137 -8.20 -8.19 0.82
C SER A 137 -6.74 -8.27 1.28
N LYS A 138 -6.23 -9.47 1.59
CA LYS A 138 -4.80 -9.68 1.90
C LYS A 138 -3.94 -9.38 0.68
N LEU A 139 -4.34 -9.87 -0.48
CA LEU A 139 -3.64 -9.67 -1.74
C LEU A 139 -3.66 -8.19 -2.15
N GLU A 140 -4.83 -7.55 -2.09
CA GLU A 140 -5.00 -6.14 -2.33
C GLU A 140 -4.17 -5.32 -1.35
N ARG A 141 -4.10 -5.67 -0.06
CA ARG A 141 -3.22 -4.97 0.90
C ARG A 141 -1.74 -5.14 0.53
N ARG A 142 -1.33 -6.35 0.16
CA ARG A 142 0.04 -6.64 -0.31
C ARG A 142 0.36 -5.89 -1.61
N LEU A 143 -0.60 -5.73 -2.51
CA LEU A 143 -0.50 -4.96 -3.74
C LEU A 143 -0.69 -3.44 -3.52
N SER A 144 -1.40 -3.02 -2.47
CA SER A 144 -1.70 -1.62 -2.11
C SER A 144 -0.56 -0.93 -1.37
N LEU A 145 0.54 -1.65 -1.10
CA LEU A 145 1.86 -1.02 -0.95
C LEU A 145 2.34 -0.36 -2.25
N LYS A 146 1.70 -0.62 -3.40
CA LYS A 146 2.12 -0.09 -4.69
C LYS A 146 1.17 0.92 -5.35
N GLN A 147 -0.03 1.25 -4.88
CA GLN A 147 -0.80 2.31 -5.57
C GLN A 147 -0.18 3.71 -5.38
N GLY A 148 0.20 4.05 -4.15
CA GLY A 148 0.90 5.30 -3.87
C GLY A 148 2.28 5.32 -4.52
N ILE A 149 3.06 4.25 -4.34
CA ILE A 149 4.41 4.13 -4.91
C ILE A 149 4.36 4.07 -6.44
N ALA A 150 3.41 3.36 -7.05
CA ALA A 150 3.25 3.31 -8.51
C ALA A 150 2.79 4.66 -9.06
N LYS A 151 1.91 5.40 -8.37
CA LYS A 151 1.56 6.77 -8.78
C LYS A 151 2.75 7.72 -8.67
N ILE A 152 3.57 7.57 -7.63
CA ILE A 152 4.83 8.33 -7.51
C ILE A 152 5.79 7.95 -8.64
N SER A 153 5.97 6.65 -8.90
CA SER A 153 6.82 6.14 -9.98
C SER A 153 6.33 6.59 -11.37
N GLU A 154 5.02 6.53 -11.63
CA GLU A 154 4.37 7.04 -12.84
C GLU A 154 4.57 8.56 -12.98
N PHE A 155 4.39 9.32 -11.88
CA PHE A 155 4.64 10.75 -11.85
C PHE A 155 6.11 11.06 -12.18
N LEU A 156 7.07 10.41 -11.54
CA LEU A 156 8.51 10.62 -11.79
C LEU A 156 8.90 10.21 -13.21
N SER A 157 8.28 9.17 -13.76
CA SER A 157 8.47 8.77 -15.16
C SER A 157 7.90 9.78 -16.15
N THR A 158 6.76 10.39 -15.81
CA THR A 158 6.10 11.41 -16.63
C THR A 158 6.79 12.77 -16.57
N PHE A 159 7.39 13.09 -15.41
CA PHE A 159 8.02 14.38 -15.11
C PHE A 159 9.47 14.18 -14.65
N PRO A 160 10.40 13.90 -15.58
CA PRO A 160 11.78 13.51 -15.26
C PRO A 160 12.62 14.62 -14.62
N GLN A 161 12.13 15.86 -14.56
CA GLN A 161 12.74 16.93 -13.78
C GLN A 161 12.65 16.70 -12.26
N PHE A 162 11.75 15.82 -11.83
CA PHE A 162 11.63 15.40 -10.45
C PHE A 162 12.28 14.03 -10.27
N THR A 163 13.05 13.88 -9.20
CA THR A 163 13.78 12.66 -8.89
C THR A 163 13.15 11.91 -7.72
N GLU A 164 13.56 10.66 -7.51
CA GLU A 164 13.22 9.90 -6.31
C GLU A 164 13.66 10.66 -5.04
N ASN A 165 14.90 11.14 -5.00
CA ASN A 165 15.43 11.93 -3.87
C ASN A 165 14.61 13.19 -3.60
N TRP A 166 14.19 13.91 -4.65
CA TRP A 166 13.30 15.06 -4.51
C TRP A 166 11.98 14.66 -3.88
N SER A 167 11.34 13.59 -4.38
CA SER A 167 10.04 13.13 -3.86
C SER A 167 10.11 12.72 -2.39
N ILE A 168 11.17 12.01 -2.00
CA ILE A 168 11.40 11.58 -0.61
C ILE A 168 11.63 12.81 0.27
N ALA A 169 12.49 13.75 -0.16
CA ALA A 169 12.76 14.97 0.59
C ALA A 169 11.48 15.79 0.82
N VAL A 170 10.63 15.96 -0.21
CA VAL A 170 9.34 16.66 -0.09
C VAL A 170 8.45 16.00 0.97
N CYS A 171 8.36 14.67 0.97
CA CYS A 171 7.57 13.93 1.96
C CYS A 171 8.06 14.19 3.39
N TYR A 172 9.36 14.04 3.64
CA TYR A 172 9.94 14.25 4.97
C TYR A 172 9.79 15.70 5.45
N LEU A 173 10.12 16.68 4.60
CA LEU A 173 10.03 18.10 4.95
C LEU A 173 8.59 18.54 5.21
N THR A 174 7.64 17.99 4.47
CA THR A 174 6.20 18.23 4.68
C THR A 174 5.71 17.57 5.98
N ALA A 175 6.13 16.34 6.26
CA ALA A 175 5.80 15.63 7.49
C ALA A 175 6.30 16.38 8.73
N MET A 176 7.52 16.90 8.68
CA MET A 176 8.09 17.77 9.70
C MET A 176 7.20 19.01 9.95
N GLU A 177 6.83 19.74 8.90
CA GLU A 177 6.02 20.96 9.01
C GLU A 177 4.66 20.67 9.66
N ILE A 178 4.01 19.57 9.26
CA ILE A 178 2.76 19.11 9.85
C ILE A 178 2.93 18.75 11.32
N ALA A 179 3.99 18.00 11.66
CA ALA A 179 4.24 17.55 13.03
C ALA A 179 4.47 18.72 13.99
N VAL A 180 5.27 19.72 13.58
CA VAL A 180 5.48 20.96 14.36
C VAL A 180 4.17 21.69 14.59
N LYS A 181 3.37 21.90 13.54
CA LYS A 181 2.07 22.57 13.64
C LYS A 181 1.09 21.82 14.54
N ASN A 182 1.07 20.50 14.45
CA ASN A 182 0.22 19.66 15.30
C ASN A 182 0.67 19.73 16.76
N LYS A 183 1.98 19.68 17.02
CA LYS A 183 2.51 19.77 18.39
C LYS A 183 2.19 21.12 19.02
N LEU A 184 2.32 22.23 18.29
CA LEU A 184 1.91 23.54 18.80
C LEU A 184 0.44 23.55 19.21
N LYS A 185 -0.46 22.99 18.39
CA LYS A 185 -1.89 22.88 18.71
C LYS A 185 -2.13 22.03 19.96
N GLU A 186 -1.43 20.90 20.10
CA GLU A 186 -1.50 20.06 21.31
C GLU A 186 -1.06 20.82 22.57
N LEU A 187 -0.10 21.72 22.42
CA LEU A 187 0.40 22.59 23.49
C LEU A 187 -0.50 23.81 23.76
N GLY A 188 -1.64 23.93 23.07
CA GLY A 188 -2.55 25.08 23.18
C GLY A 188 -2.04 26.36 22.50
N LEU A 189 -0.99 26.24 21.68
CA LEU A 189 -0.40 27.35 20.93
C LEU A 189 -1.00 27.41 19.52
N LYS A 190 -1.15 28.62 18.98
CA LYS A 190 -1.70 28.83 17.64
C LYS A 190 -0.56 28.90 16.61
N PRO A 191 -0.53 27.99 15.61
CA PRO A 191 0.41 28.09 14.50
C PRO A 191 0.24 29.40 13.74
N THR A 192 1.35 30.04 13.42
CA THR A 192 1.44 31.29 12.66
C THR A 192 1.35 31.06 11.16
N GLY A 193 1.64 29.84 10.70
CA GLY A 193 1.72 29.49 9.28
C GLY A 193 3.12 29.65 8.70
N GLU A 194 4.01 30.36 9.40
CA GLU A 194 5.42 30.48 9.06
C GLU A 194 6.21 29.39 9.80
N PHE A 195 6.67 28.36 9.09
CA PHE A 195 7.33 27.20 9.70
C PHE A 195 8.47 27.58 10.65
N LYS A 196 9.32 28.53 10.27
CA LYS A 196 10.44 28.98 11.10
C LYS A 196 9.96 29.51 12.46
N LYS A 197 8.94 30.39 12.46
CA LYS A 197 8.35 30.94 13.69
C LYS A 197 7.64 29.88 14.52
N ASP A 198 6.93 28.97 13.86
CA ASP A 198 6.22 27.86 14.49
C ASP A 198 7.23 26.94 15.21
N TYR A 199 8.35 26.65 14.57
CA TYR A 199 9.41 25.84 15.17
C TYR A 199 10.12 26.55 16.32
N GLU A 200 10.49 27.83 16.17
CA GLU A 200 11.12 28.61 17.23
C GLU A 200 10.21 28.69 18.47
N THR A 201 8.90 28.86 18.26
CA THR A 201 7.88 28.85 19.32
C THR A 201 7.82 27.49 20.02
N LEU A 202 7.88 26.40 19.25
CA LEU A 202 7.92 25.05 19.79
C LEU A 202 9.15 24.83 20.66
N LEU A 203 10.34 25.22 20.19
CA LEU A 203 11.57 25.08 20.97
C LEU A 203 11.55 25.89 22.26
N ALA A 204 11.03 27.12 22.23
CA ALA A 204 10.85 27.93 23.42
C ALA A 204 9.94 27.24 24.45
N ASN A 205 8.81 26.69 24.00
CA ASN A 205 7.89 25.98 24.88
C ASN A 205 8.47 24.69 25.45
N LEU A 206 9.22 23.92 24.65
CA LEU A 206 9.91 22.71 25.13
C LEU A 206 10.95 23.05 26.21
N LYS A 207 11.69 24.15 26.02
CA LYS A 207 12.64 24.65 27.01
C LYS A 207 11.94 25.06 28.31
N ASP A 208 10.81 25.75 28.24
CA ASP A 208 10.02 26.14 29.41
C ASP A 208 9.50 24.92 30.19
N LYS A 209 9.34 23.78 29.50
CA LYS A 209 8.97 22.49 30.09
C LYS A 209 10.15 21.66 30.60
N GLY A 210 11.36 22.25 30.64
CA GLY A 210 12.57 21.59 31.12
C GLY A 210 13.14 20.53 30.17
N ILE A 211 12.68 20.49 28.91
CA ILE A 211 13.27 19.63 27.88
C ILE A 211 14.47 20.39 27.30
N GLU A 212 15.68 19.94 27.61
CA GLU A 212 16.89 20.49 27.02
C GLU A 212 16.96 20.14 25.53
N VAL A 213 17.03 21.18 24.73
CA VAL A 213 17.24 21.10 23.28
C VAL A 213 18.69 21.48 23.02
N SER A 214 19.43 20.61 22.34
CA SER A 214 20.83 20.82 21.99
C SER A 214 21.02 22.05 21.10
N GLU A 215 22.21 22.66 21.13
CA GLU A 215 22.54 23.79 20.23
C GLU A 215 22.38 23.44 18.75
N LEU A 216 22.64 22.19 18.39
CA LEU A 216 22.47 21.71 17.03
C LEU A 216 20.99 21.71 16.63
N GLU A 217 20.10 21.26 17.51
CA GLU A 217 18.64 21.28 17.28
C GLU A 217 18.07 22.70 17.19
N LYS A 218 18.71 23.68 17.82
CA LYS A 218 18.35 25.10 17.66
C LYS A 218 18.71 25.67 16.28
N GLN A 219 19.70 25.09 15.60
CA GLN A 219 20.11 25.52 14.25
C GLN A 219 19.34 24.81 13.12
N LEU A 220 18.79 23.62 13.39
CA LEU A 220 17.97 22.86 12.45
C LEU A 220 16.82 23.65 11.80
N PRO A 221 16.08 24.57 12.47
CA PRO A 221 14.93 25.24 11.85
C PRO A 221 15.34 26.05 10.64
N LYS A 222 16.47 26.77 10.74
CA LYS A 222 17.00 27.57 9.64
C LYS A 222 17.47 26.67 8.50
N ILE A 223 18.27 25.66 8.81
CA ILE A 223 18.83 24.74 7.81
C ILE A 223 17.72 23.99 7.07
N LEU A 224 16.76 23.42 7.80
CA LEU A 224 15.64 22.68 7.22
C LEU A 224 14.67 23.60 6.47
N TRP A 225 14.49 24.85 6.91
CA TRP A 225 13.73 25.85 6.16
C TRP A 225 14.39 26.22 4.83
N ASP A 226 15.70 26.46 4.85
CA ASP A 226 16.46 26.82 3.66
C ASP A 226 16.45 25.66 2.65
N ILE A 227 16.66 24.42 3.13
CA ILE A 227 16.54 23.20 2.32
C ILE A 227 15.12 23.05 1.77
N ARG A 228 14.09 23.27 2.59
CA ARG A 228 12.69 23.19 2.17
C ARG A 228 12.36 24.18 1.06
N ASN A 229 12.85 25.41 1.14
CA ASN A 229 12.65 26.38 0.07
C ASN A 229 13.31 25.94 -1.23
N LYS A 230 14.56 25.44 -1.15
CA LYS A 230 15.25 24.89 -2.32
C LYS A 230 14.48 23.71 -2.92
N VAL A 231 14.12 22.72 -2.11
CA VAL A 231 13.46 21.50 -2.58
C VAL A 231 12.07 21.79 -3.15
N ILE A 232 11.22 22.49 -2.40
CA ILE A 232 9.80 22.67 -2.76
C ILE A 232 9.61 23.76 -3.81
N HIS A 233 10.32 24.90 -3.70
CA HIS A 233 10.06 26.07 -4.53
C HIS A 233 11.04 26.20 -5.70
N GLU A 234 12.29 25.78 -5.52
CA GLU A 234 13.30 25.86 -6.59
C GLU A 234 13.43 24.52 -7.36
N GLY A 235 12.78 23.45 -6.89
CA GLY A 235 12.84 22.12 -7.52
C GLY A 235 14.17 21.41 -7.33
N TYR A 236 14.97 21.84 -6.35
CA TYR A 236 16.27 21.24 -6.07
C TYR A 236 16.14 19.78 -5.58
N SER A 237 16.86 18.87 -6.24
CA SER A 237 16.97 17.47 -5.84
C SER A 237 18.20 17.26 -4.95
N PRO A 238 18.06 16.85 -3.68
CA PRO A 238 19.19 16.52 -2.83
C PRO A 238 20.03 15.36 -3.38
N SER A 239 21.34 15.37 -3.09
CA SER A 239 22.18 14.18 -3.22
C SER A 239 21.75 13.09 -2.25
N PHE A 240 22.30 11.88 -2.42
CA PHE A 240 22.02 10.77 -1.51
C PHE A 240 22.45 11.09 -0.07
N GLU A 241 23.63 11.68 0.10
CA GLU A 241 24.18 12.06 1.40
C GLU A 241 23.36 13.18 2.07
N GLU A 242 22.94 14.19 1.28
CA GLU A 242 22.06 15.25 1.78
C GLU A 242 20.69 14.71 2.17
N LEU A 243 20.14 13.77 1.39
CA LEU A 243 18.88 13.12 1.70
C LEU A 243 18.97 12.33 3.01
N GLU A 244 20.03 11.53 3.22
CA GLU A 244 20.24 10.81 4.48
C GLU A 244 20.31 11.76 5.69
N ILE A 245 20.97 12.91 5.54
CA ILE A 245 21.01 13.93 6.58
C ILE A 245 19.61 14.47 6.87
N ILE A 246 18.86 14.85 5.83
CA ILE A 246 17.49 15.37 5.94
C ILE A 246 16.59 14.37 6.66
N THR A 247 16.54 13.11 6.21
CA THR A 247 15.66 12.08 6.77
C THR A 247 16.02 11.79 8.22
N LYS A 248 17.31 11.59 8.52
CA LYS A 248 17.80 11.31 9.87
C LYS A 248 17.45 12.40 10.88
N TYR A 249 17.61 13.67 10.52
CA TYR A 249 17.29 14.78 11.43
C TYR A 249 15.79 14.95 11.63
N ILE A 250 15.00 14.77 10.57
CA ILE A 250 13.55 14.86 10.67
C ILE A 250 13.00 13.70 11.52
N GLU A 251 13.51 12.48 11.35
CA GLU A 251 13.10 11.33 12.19
C GLU A 251 13.38 11.56 13.67
N LYS A 252 14.57 12.08 14.00
CA LYS A 252 14.92 12.45 15.37
C LYS A 252 13.96 13.49 15.94
N LEU A 253 13.64 14.52 15.16
CA LEU A 253 12.68 15.53 15.58
C LEU A 253 11.30 14.92 15.80
N LEU A 254 10.79 14.14 14.84
CA LEU A 254 9.48 13.50 14.97
C LEU A 254 9.42 12.62 16.23
N ALA A 255 10.49 11.86 16.51
CA ALA A 255 10.61 11.08 17.73
C ALA A 255 10.53 11.97 18.98
N LEU A 256 11.26 13.09 19.03
CA LEU A 256 11.21 14.06 20.13
C LEU A 256 9.79 14.60 20.35
N LEU A 257 9.09 14.97 19.28
CA LEU A 257 7.73 15.52 19.37
C LEU A 257 6.70 14.47 19.83
N THR A 258 6.90 13.21 19.48
CA THR A 258 6.05 12.10 19.96
C THR A 258 6.34 11.69 21.40
N SER A 259 7.59 11.84 21.86
CA SER A 259 8.03 11.42 23.20
C SER A 259 7.70 12.45 24.28
N SER A 260 7.48 13.71 23.90
CA SER A 260 7.17 14.85 24.78
C SER A 260 5.67 14.94 25.13
N LYS A 261 5.04 13.81 25.49
CA LYS A 261 3.65 13.75 25.98
C LYS A 261 3.55 14.14 27.45
#